data_AF-B2WLU6-F1
#
_entry.id   AF-B2WLU6-F1
#
_cell.length_a   1.000
_cell.length_b   1.000
_cell.length_c   1.000
_cell.angle_alpha   90.00
_cell.angle_beta   90.00
_cell.angle_gamma   90.00
#
_symmetry.space_group_name_H-M   'P 1'
#
loop_
_entity.id
_entity.type
_entity.pdbx_description
1 polymer ?
#
loop_
_entity_poly.entity_id
_entity_poly.type
_entity_poly.pdbx_seq_one_letter_code
_entity_poly.pdbx_strand_id
1 'polypeptide(L)'
;MQPITFLTAALLTLTTTASPLLATEEKRQVPEGAPRVYARFYGDGGCNTAWLEDTVFLQSGTRGLAGCQDLTVGPFASTFFDYNNFNATVRFFNLPCSQLTSVNSGNHIDIAPGAAPGCKALAIRSWITL
;
A
#
# COMPACT_ATOMS: atom_id res chain seq x y z
N MET A 1 -32.96 -61.55 -39.58
CA MET A 1 -32.17 -61.43 -38.34
C MET A 1 -31.17 -60.31 -38.55
N GLN A 2 -31.39 -59.14 -37.95
CA GLN A 2 -30.55 -57.94 -38.08
C GLN A 2 -29.53 -57.90 -36.93
N PRO A 3 -28.24 -57.59 -37.17
CA PRO A 3 -27.35 -57.18 -36.10
C PRO A 3 -27.46 -55.66 -35.89
N ILE A 4 -27.74 -55.27 -34.64
CA ILE A 4 -27.76 -53.89 -34.16
C ILE A 4 -26.32 -53.49 -33.83
N THR A 5 -25.78 -52.54 -34.60
CA THR A 5 -24.45 -51.97 -34.41
C THR A 5 -24.48 -50.96 -33.25
N PHE A 6 -23.69 -51.21 -32.21
CA PHE A 6 -23.54 -50.31 -31.06
C PHE A 6 -22.69 -49.09 -31.44
N LEU A 7 -23.26 -47.88 -31.29
CA LEU A 7 -22.55 -46.61 -31.41
C LEU A 7 -21.92 -46.25 -30.05
N THR A 8 -20.60 -46.39 -29.92
CA THR A 8 -19.82 -45.89 -28.78
C THR A 8 -19.63 -44.38 -28.89
N ALA A 9 -20.29 -43.62 -28.02
CA ALA A 9 -20.09 -42.18 -27.86
C ALA A 9 -18.82 -41.91 -27.03
N ALA A 10 -17.82 -41.26 -27.62
CA ALA A 10 -16.63 -40.80 -26.92
C ALA A 10 -16.91 -39.43 -26.26
N LEU A 11 -16.96 -39.41 -24.92
CA LEU A 11 -17.00 -38.17 -24.14
C LEU A 11 -15.59 -37.54 -24.10
N LEU A 12 -15.40 -36.41 -24.77
CA LEU A 12 -14.24 -35.53 -24.52
C LEU A 12 -14.53 -34.68 -23.28
N THR A 13 -13.91 -35.03 -22.15
CA THR A 13 -13.84 -34.17 -20.97
C THR A 13 -12.80 -33.07 -21.21
N LEU A 14 -13.23 -31.85 -21.54
CA LEU A 14 -12.37 -30.67 -21.50
C LEU A 14 -12.08 -30.31 -20.05
N THR A 15 -10.90 -30.69 -19.56
CA THR A 15 -10.38 -30.14 -18.29
C THR A 15 -9.88 -28.74 -18.55
N THR A 16 -10.72 -27.74 -18.28
CA THR A 16 -10.32 -26.34 -18.19
C THR A 16 -9.38 -26.17 -17.01
N THR A 17 -8.07 -26.23 -17.25
CA THR A 17 -7.07 -25.81 -16.27
C THR A 17 -7.17 -24.29 -16.15
N ALA A 18 -7.96 -23.82 -15.18
CA ALA A 18 -7.90 -22.43 -14.74
C ALA A 18 -6.51 -22.18 -14.15
N SER A 19 -5.62 -21.58 -14.94
CA SER A 19 -4.34 -21.09 -14.43
C SER A 19 -4.63 -20.09 -13.31
N PRO A 20 -4.05 -20.26 -12.10
CA PRO A 20 -4.19 -19.24 -11.07
C PRO A 20 -3.58 -17.95 -11.63
N LEU A 21 -4.43 -16.93 -11.74
CA LEU A 21 -4.03 -15.57 -12.02
C LEU A 21 -3.11 -15.17 -10.86
N LEU A 22 -1.79 -15.30 -11.06
CA LEU A 22 -0.81 -14.65 -10.21
C LEU A 22 -1.15 -13.17 -10.29
N ALA A 23 -1.76 -12.65 -9.22
CA ALA A 23 -1.96 -11.24 -9.03
C ALA A 23 -0.55 -10.63 -9.05
N THR A 24 -0.17 -10.14 -10.23
CA THR A 24 1.01 -9.30 -10.35
C THR A 24 0.61 -8.05 -9.58
N GLU A 25 1.17 -7.85 -8.40
CA GLU A 25 0.95 -6.67 -7.57
C GLU A 25 1.34 -5.44 -8.41
N GLU A 26 0.37 -4.88 -9.11
CA GLU A 26 0.51 -3.64 -9.84
C GLU A 26 0.62 -2.54 -8.79
N LYS A 27 1.84 -2.30 -8.29
CA LYS A 27 2.15 -1.17 -7.41
C LYS A 27 1.48 0.07 -8.00
N ARG A 28 0.60 0.71 -7.23
CA ARG A 28 -0.20 1.87 -7.67
C ARG A 28 0.65 2.81 -8.53
N GLN A 29 0.23 3.02 -9.76
CA GLN A 29 1.01 3.77 -10.75
C GLN A 29 1.20 5.22 -10.28
N VAL A 30 2.45 5.68 -10.27
CA VAL A 30 2.84 7.06 -9.96
C VAL A 30 3.70 7.58 -11.11
N PRO A 31 3.63 8.87 -11.48
CA PRO A 31 4.52 9.46 -12.48
C PRO A 31 5.98 9.09 -12.22
N GLU A 32 6.67 8.67 -13.28
CA GLU A 32 8.07 8.26 -13.20
C GLU A 32 8.93 9.39 -12.62
N GLY A 33 9.83 9.05 -11.69
CA GLY A 33 10.70 10.02 -11.03
C GLY A 33 10.08 10.85 -9.89
N ALA A 34 8.77 10.78 -9.64
CA ALA A 34 8.18 11.53 -8.52
C ALA A 34 8.74 11.06 -7.15
N PRO A 35 9.18 11.98 -6.25
CA PRO A 35 9.66 11.64 -4.91
C PRO A 35 8.53 11.06 -4.05
N ARG A 36 8.72 9.82 -3.59
CA ARG A 36 7.68 9.01 -2.96
C ARG A 36 8.24 8.00 -1.94
N VAL A 37 7.32 7.42 -1.17
CA VAL A 37 7.55 6.15 -0.46
C VAL A 37 6.36 5.22 -0.70
N TYR A 38 6.65 3.94 -0.95
CA TYR A 38 5.62 2.90 -0.98
C TYR A 38 5.36 2.40 0.43
N ALA A 39 4.11 2.18 0.80
CA ALA A 39 3.74 1.81 2.14
C ALA A 39 2.71 0.69 2.14
N ARG A 40 2.92 -0.28 3.03
CA ARG A 40 2.03 -1.41 3.26
C ARG A 40 1.49 -1.32 4.67
N PHE A 41 0.19 -1.49 4.83
CA PHE A 41 -0.50 -1.39 6.10
C PHE A 41 -0.83 -2.76 6.69
N TYR A 42 -0.74 -2.87 8.01
CA TYR A 42 -0.94 -4.12 8.74
C TYR A 42 -1.88 -3.91 9.92
N GLY A 43 -2.67 -4.95 10.22
CA GLY A 43 -3.62 -4.93 11.33
C GLY A 43 -2.98 -5.14 12.70
N ASP A 44 -1.74 -5.62 12.75
CA ASP A 44 -0.95 -5.82 13.97
C ASP A 44 -0.02 -4.63 14.25
N GLY A 45 0.60 -4.62 15.42
CA GLY A 45 1.55 -3.58 15.82
C GLY A 45 2.98 -3.77 15.28
N GLY A 46 3.22 -4.67 14.33
CA GLY A 46 4.58 -5.10 14.00
C GLY A 46 4.85 -5.57 12.58
N CYS A 47 3.93 -5.37 11.63
CA CYS A 47 4.09 -5.79 10.24
C CYS A 47 4.37 -7.30 10.05
N ASN A 48 3.90 -8.16 10.96
CA ASN A 48 4.17 -9.60 10.93
C ASN A 48 3.03 -10.41 10.29
N THR A 49 1.85 -9.80 10.16
CA THR A 49 0.69 -10.44 9.55
C THR A 49 0.69 -10.25 8.02
N ALA A 50 -0.31 -10.83 7.35
CA ALA A 50 -0.63 -10.38 6.01
C ALA A 50 -0.94 -8.87 6.04
N TRP A 51 -0.43 -8.15 5.04
CA TRP A 51 -0.82 -6.77 4.80
C TRP A 51 -2.30 -6.68 4.41
N LEU A 52 -2.93 -5.57 4.74
CA LEU A 52 -4.36 -5.33 4.55
C LEU A 52 -4.66 -4.33 3.44
N GLU A 53 -3.74 -3.38 3.22
CA GLU A 53 -3.89 -2.29 2.26
C GLU A 53 -2.49 -1.74 1.93
N ASP A 54 -2.40 -0.99 0.84
CA ASP A 54 -1.20 -0.27 0.46
C ASP A 54 -1.47 1.13 -0.06
N THR A 55 -0.42 1.92 -0.10
CA THR A 55 -0.48 3.21 -0.78
C THR A 55 0.91 3.68 -1.18
N VAL A 56 0.93 4.70 -2.02
CA VAL A 56 2.15 5.46 -2.31
C VAL A 56 1.94 6.87 -1.77
N PHE A 57 2.84 7.30 -0.90
CA PHE A 57 2.86 8.67 -0.41
C PHE A 57 3.77 9.52 -1.28
N LEU A 58 3.24 10.63 -1.78
CA LEU A 58 4.01 11.60 -2.56
C LEU A 58 4.53 12.71 -1.66
N GLN A 59 5.76 13.15 -1.92
CA GLN A 59 6.26 14.36 -1.31
C GLN A 59 5.45 15.56 -1.84
N SER A 60 4.93 16.38 -0.93
CA SER A 60 4.24 17.61 -1.29
C SER A 60 5.24 18.68 -1.71
N GLY A 61 4.88 19.48 -2.72
CA GLY A 61 5.63 20.69 -3.06
C GLY A 61 5.44 21.80 -2.01
N THR A 62 4.34 21.78 -1.28
CA THR A 62 4.04 22.72 -0.19
C THR A 62 4.56 22.16 1.13
N ARG A 63 5.39 22.94 1.84
CA ARG A 63 5.99 22.54 3.12
C ARG A 63 5.16 22.93 4.33
N GLY A 64 5.38 22.23 5.43
CA GLY A 64 4.72 22.48 6.71
C GLY A 64 3.22 22.15 6.67
N LEU A 65 2.47 22.73 7.62
CA LEU A 65 1.04 22.44 7.79
C LEU A 65 0.18 22.80 6.58
N ALA A 66 0.58 23.82 5.81
CA ALA A 66 -0.12 24.23 4.60
C ALA A 66 -0.12 23.14 3.51
N GLY A 67 0.84 22.20 3.57
CA GLY A 67 0.95 21.06 2.67
C GLY A 67 0.41 19.75 3.23
N CYS A 68 -0.37 19.79 4.33
CA CYS A 68 -0.90 18.59 4.96
C CYS A 68 -1.87 17.83 4.07
N GLN A 69 -1.75 16.51 4.08
CA GLN A 69 -2.59 15.58 3.35
C GLN A 69 -3.15 14.53 4.31
N ASP A 70 -4.46 14.37 4.34
CA ASP A 70 -5.13 13.33 5.12
C ASP A 70 -5.01 11.97 4.41
N LEU A 71 -4.79 10.92 5.20
CA LEU A 71 -4.84 9.55 4.73
C LEU A 71 -6.30 9.13 4.56
N THR A 72 -6.61 8.65 3.37
CA THR A 72 -7.97 8.24 2.98
C THR A 72 -8.28 6.78 3.30
N VAL A 73 -7.29 6.02 3.79
CA VAL A 73 -7.40 4.60 4.16
C VAL A 73 -6.99 4.38 5.62
N GLY A 74 -7.53 3.34 6.26
CA GLY A 74 -7.22 3.03 7.66
C GLY A 74 -8.02 3.85 8.68
N PRO A 75 -7.51 4.04 9.92
CA PRO A 75 -6.13 3.79 10.36
C PRO A 75 -5.80 2.31 10.56
N PHE A 76 -4.53 1.97 10.38
CA PHE A 76 -3.98 0.64 10.61
C PHE A 76 -2.94 0.69 11.74
N ALA A 77 -2.71 -0.42 12.45
CA ALA A 77 -1.87 -0.41 13.65
C ALA A 77 -0.38 -0.21 13.34
N SER A 78 0.08 -0.70 12.18
CA SER A 78 1.45 -0.49 11.71
C SER A 78 1.55 -0.31 10.20
N THR A 79 2.66 0.29 9.78
CA THR A 79 2.99 0.55 8.38
C THR A 79 4.42 0.12 8.11
N PHE A 80 4.62 -0.69 7.08
CA PHE A 80 5.94 -0.97 6.52
C PHE A 80 6.19 -0.03 5.36
N PHE A 81 7.21 0.81 5.48
CA PHE A 81 7.64 1.72 4.43
C PHE A 81 8.74 1.06 3.59
N ASP A 82 8.43 0.84 2.32
CA ASP A 82 9.29 0.26 1.30
C ASP A 82 9.62 1.31 0.23
N TYR A 83 10.77 1.16 -0.44
CA TYR A 83 11.24 2.04 -1.52
C TYR A 83 11.00 3.54 -1.28
N ASN A 84 11.96 4.22 -0.65
CA ASN A 84 11.93 5.65 -0.39
C ASN A 84 12.88 6.40 -1.32
N ASN A 85 12.35 7.33 -2.12
CA ASN A 85 13.15 8.28 -2.92
C ASN A 85 12.70 9.73 -2.69
N PHE A 86 12.24 10.06 -1.48
CA PHE A 86 11.96 11.45 -1.12
C PHE A 86 13.20 12.36 -1.27
N ASN A 87 12.96 13.62 -1.61
CA ASN A 87 13.97 14.69 -1.70
C ASN A 87 14.02 15.55 -0.42
N ALA A 88 12.99 15.48 0.43
CA ALA A 88 12.91 16.13 1.73
C ALA A 88 12.30 15.18 2.76
N THR A 89 12.45 15.47 4.05
CA THR A 89 11.85 14.66 5.10
C THR A 89 10.33 14.76 5.02
N VAL A 90 9.65 13.61 4.97
CA VAL A 90 8.19 13.52 5.08
C VAL A 90 7.86 13.03 6.48
N ARG A 91 6.97 13.76 7.15
CA ARG A 91 6.51 13.46 8.51
C ARG A 91 5.09 12.92 8.46
N PHE A 92 4.87 11.76 9.04
CA PHE A 92 3.59 11.07 9.14
C PHE A 92 3.05 11.19 10.56
N PHE A 93 1.80 11.60 10.73
CA PHE A 93 1.18 11.84 12.03
C PHE A 93 0.10 10.81 12.35
N ASN A 94 -0.15 10.62 13.64
CA ASN A 94 -1.31 9.87 14.13
C ASN A 94 -2.60 10.70 14.28
N LEU A 95 -2.59 11.95 13.82
CA LEU A 95 -3.71 12.88 13.83
C LEU A 95 -4.07 13.28 12.40
N PRO A 96 -5.35 13.54 12.08
CA PRO A 96 -5.74 14.14 10.81
C PRO A 96 -5.28 15.60 10.72
N CYS A 97 -5.21 16.15 9.50
CA CYS A 97 -4.75 17.51 9.23
C CYS A 97 -5.51 18.57 10.01
N SER A 98 -6.83 18.40 10.18
CA SER A 98 -7.70 19.31 10.93
C SER A 98 -7.35 19.44 12.42
N GLN A 99 -6.55 18.52 12.95
CA GLN A 99 -6.11 18.50 14.35
C GLN A 99 -4.63 18.90 14.52
N LEU A 100 -3.91 19.18 13.43
CA LEU A 100 -2.53 19.65 13.50
C LEU A 100 -2.50 21.17 13.74
N THR A 101 -2.00 21.56 14.91
CA THR A 101 -1.79 22.98 15.28
C THR A 101 -0.33 23.42 15.11
N SER A 102 0.61 22.48 15.02
CA SER A 102 2.02 22.70 14.75
C SER A 102 2.63 21.49 14.03
N VAL A 103 3.83 21.65 13.45
CA VAL A 103 4.57 20.52 12.82
C VAL A 103 5.01 19.44 13.82
N ASN A 104 4.90 19.69 15.12
CA ASN A 104 5.22 18.75 16.20
C ASN A 104 3.97 18.24 16.93
N SER A 105 2.76 18.45 16.37
CA SER A 105 1.52 17.95 16.96
C SER A 105 1.48 16.42 16.95
N GLY A 106 1.02 15.82 18.06
CA GLY A 106 0.82 14.38 18.16
C GLY A 106 2.10 13.54 18.01
N ASN A 107 1.90 12.22 17.92
CA ASN A 107 2.98 11.28 17.63
C ASN A 107 3.21 11.24 16.13
N HIS A 108 4.48 11.14 15.74
CA HIS A 108 4.85 11.17 14.33
C HIS A 108 6.06 10.29 14.02
N ILE A 109 6.22 9.99 12.73
CA ILE A 109 7.36 9.31 12.15
C ILE A 109 7.95 10.21 11.08
N ASP A 110 9.28 10.35 11.10
CA ASP A 110 10.01 11.03 10.03
C ASP A 110 10.67 10.02 9.10
N ILE A 111 10.49 10.24 7.80
CA ILE A 111 11.20 9.50 6.75
C ILE A 111 12.07 10.51 6.00
N ALA A 112 13.37 10.46 6.28
CA ALA A 112 14.36 11.31 5.63
C ALA A 112 14.68 10.80 4.20
N PRO A 113 15.22 11.65 3.31
CA PRO A 113 15.70 11.24 2.00
C PRO A 113 16.65 10.05 2.06
N GLY A 114 16.42 9.04 1.22
CA GLY A 114 17.28 7.84 1.11
C GLY A 114 17.26 6.90 2.33
N ALA A 115 16.45 7.17 3.36
CA ALA A 115 16.34 6.28 4.50
C ALA A 115 15.63 4.97 4.13
N ALA A 116 15.99 3.87 4.82
CA ALA A 116 15.28 2.60 4.82
C ALA A 116 14.42 2.48 6.10
N PRO A 117 13.22 3.09 6.15
CA PRO A 117 12.42 3.22 7.37
C PRO A 117 11.91 1.90 7.97
N GLY A 118 11.57 0.91 7.14
CA GLY A 118 11.05 -0.39 7.60
C GLY A 118 9.68 -0.30 8.29
N CYS A 119 9.42 -1.24 9.20
CA CYS A 119 8.16 -1.28 9.95
C CYS A 119 8.09 -0.19 11.03
N LYS A 120 6.93 0.46 11.16
CA LYS A 120 6.62 1.44 12.19
C LYS A 120 5.25 1.18 12.81
N ALA A 121 5.19 1.14 14.13
CA ALA A 121 3.96 0.99 14.90
C ALA A 121 3.32 2.36 15.17
N LEU A 122 2.62 2.91 14.18
CA LEU A 122 1.85 4.14 14.33
C LEU A 122 0.60 4.08 13.45
N ALA A 123 -0.54 4.41 14.03
CA ALA A 123 -1.79 4.62 13.30
C ALA A 123 -1.76 5.94 12.53
N ILE A 124 -1.15 5.93 11.34
CA ILE A 124 -1.01 7.11 10.48
C ILE A 124 -2.39 7.61 10.04
N ARG A 125 -2.56 8.93 10.05
CA ARG A 125 -3.78 9.64 9.64
C ARG A 125 -3.52 10.80 8.70
N SER A 126 -2.33 11.38 8.70
CA SER A 126 -1.94 12.45 7.78
C SER A 126 -0.43 12.50 7.60
N TRP A 127 0.04 13.29 6.63
CA TRP A 127 1.45 13.59 6.44
C TRP A 127 1.70 15.00 5.92
N ILE A 128 2.91 15.51 6.16
CA ILE A 128 3.44 16.76 5.60
C ILE A 128 4.84 16.53 5.04
N THR A 129 5.28 17.42 4.17
CA THR A 129 6.71 17.58 3.86
C THR A 129 7.28 18.68 4.75
N LEU A 130 8.38 18.39 5.45
CA LEU A 130 9.11 19.36 6.28
C LEU A 130 9.95 20.29 5.41
#